data_AF-A0A385NHV5-F1
#
_entry.id   AF-A0A385NHV5-F1
#
_cell.length_a   1.000
_cell.length_b   1.000
_cell.length_c   1.000
_cell.angle_alpha   90.00
_cell.angle_beta   90.00
_cell.angle_gamma   90.00
#
_symmetry.space_group_name_H-M   'P 1'
#
loop_
_entity.id
_entity.type
_entity.pdbx_description
1 polymer ?
#
loop_
_entity_poly.entity_id
_entity_poly.type
_entity_poly.pdbx_seq_one_letter_code
_entity_poly.pdbx_strand_id
1 'polypeptide(L)'
;LPCHIIHKLLSGFSRFPNIKFVFKHDNHSVSTNHIVILPWIPQNDLLGHKNTKLFITHCGNGGQYEALYHGVPMLGFPLFQEQHVNARR
;
A
#
# COMPACT_ATOMS: atom_id res chain seq x y z
N LEU A 1 -4.97 -0.47 11.36
CA LEU A 1 -3.87 0.32 11.98
C LEU A 1 -4.49 1.34 12.94
N PRO A 2 -3.85 1.66 14.08
CA PRO A 2 -4.31 2.74 14.95
C PRO A 2 -4.30 4.12 14.26
N CYS A 3 -5.23 5.00 14.63
CA CYS A 3 -5.41 6.33 14.01
C CYS A 3 -4.10 7.15 13.95
N HIS A 4 -3.32 7.16 15.03
CA HIS A 4 -2.06 7.91 15.08
C HIS A 4 -0.98 7.40 14.09
N ILE A 5 -1.00 6.11 13.74
CA ILE A 5 -0.08 5.55 12.73
C ILE A 5 -0.53 5.97 11.33
N ILE A 6 -1.83 5.92 11.06
CA ILE A 6 -2.40 6.37 9.78
C ILE A 6 -2.06 7.84 9.54
N HIS A 7 -2.23 8.70 10.55
CA HIS A 7 -1.89 10.11 10.44
C HIS A 7 -0.39 10.33 10.12
N LYS A 8 0.51 9.54 10.74
CA LYS A 8 1.95 9.57 10.41
C LYS A 8 2.24 9.12 8.98
N LEU A 9 1.56 8.08 8.50
CA LEU A 9 1.69 7.62 7.10
C LEU A 9 1.22 8.70 6.12
N LEU A 10 0.03 9.27 6.34
CA LEU A 10 -0.51 10.34 5.50
C LEU A 10 0.39 11.58 5.51
N SER A 11 0.91 11.98 6.67
CA SER A 11 1.90 13.07 6.78
C SER A 11 3.17 12.75 5.98
N GLY A 12 3.62 11.50 6.00
CA GLY A 12 4.74 11.04 5.17
C GLY A 12 4.45 11.13 3.68
N PHE A 13 3.29 10.65 3.23
CA PHE A 13 2.87 10.70 1.83
C PHE A 13 2.77 12.14 1.30
N SER A 14 2.26 13.07 2.10
CA SER A 14 2.15 14.49 1.74
C SER A 14 3.50 15.17 1.43
N ARG A 15 4.62 14.59 1.84
CA ARG A 15 5.97 15.09 1.51
C ARG A 15 6.39 14.80 0.07
N PHE A 16 5.62 14.00 -0.67
CA PHE A 16 5.91 13.59 -2.03
C PHE A 16 4.74 13.95 -2.99
N PRO A 17 4.50 15.24 -3.25
CA PRO A 17 3.34 15.70 -4.02
C PRO A 17 3.32 15.21 -5.48
N ASN A 18 4.46 14.78 -6.01
CA ASN A 18 4.60 14.26 -7.37
C ASN A 18 4.28 12.75 -7.48
N ILE A 19 4.01 12.07 -6.35
CA ILE A 19 3.68 10.65 -6.32
C ILE A 19 2.20 10.50 -6.00
N LYS A 20 1.49 9.70 -6.80
CA LYS A 20 0.11 9.31 -6.50
C LYS A 20 0.10 8.09 -5.58
N PHE A 21 -0.43 8.26 -4.38
CA PHE A 21 -0.66 7.20 -3.42
C PHE A 21 -2.10 6.71 -3.52
N VAL A 22 -2.28 5.40 -3.64
CA VAL A 22 -3.59 4.75 -3.55
C VAL A 22 -3.55 3.86 -2.32
N PHE A 23 -4.32 4.21 -1.29
CA PHE A 23 -4.23 3.61 0.02
C PHE A 23 -5.54 2.94 0.42
N LYS A 24 -5.49 1.61 0.63
CA LYS A 24 -6.65 0.83 1.10
C LYS A 24 -6.86 1.07 2.60
N HIS A 25 -7.90 1.78 2.98
CA HIS A 25 -8.24 2.01 4.37
C HIS A 25 -9.70 2.43 4.57
N ASP A 26 -10.34 1.93 5.64
CA ASP A 26 -11.77 2.14 5.94
C ASP A 26 -12.09 3.54 6.50
N ASN A 27 -11.07 4.34 6.83
CA ASN A 27 -11.30 5.64 7.46
C ASN A 27 -11.74 6.70 6.44
N HIS A 28 -12.73 7.52 6.81
CA HIS A 28 -13.32 8.60 6.02
C HIS A 28 -12.40 9.83 5.87
N SER A 29 -11.08 9.63 5.89
CA SER A 29 -10.13 10.71 5.64
C SER A 29 -10.33 11.25 4.21
N VAL A 30 -10.33 12.58 4.07
CA VAL A 30 -10.58 13.24 2.78
C VAL A 30 -9.42 12.92 1.83
N SER A 31 -9.75 12.31 0.68
CA SER A 31 -8.79 12.11 -0.40
C SER A 31 -8.30 13.47 -0.94
N THR A 32 -7.04 13.55 -1.32
CA THR A 32 -6.45 14.72 -1.97
C THR A 32 -6.18 14.42 -3.45
N ASN A 33 -5.68 15.41 -4.19
CA ASN A 33 -5.35 15.23 -5.60
C ASN A 33 -4.32 14.11 -5.87
N HIS A 34 -3.46 13.79 -4.89
CA HIS A 34 -2.42 12.77 -5.03
C HIS A 34 -2.47 11.65 -3.99
N ILE A 35 -3.33 11.74 -2.95
CA ILE A 35 -3.55 10.67 -1.97
C ILE A 35 -5.02 10.24 -2.05
N VAL A 36 -5.24 9.06 -2.62
CA VAL A 36 -6.58 8.47 -2.78
C VAL A 36 -6.76 7.39 -1.73
N ILE A 37 -7.78 7.54 -0.89
CA ILE A 37 -8.09 6.60 0.21
C ILE A 37 -9.41 5.90 -0.11
N LEU A 38 -9.40 4.57 -0.15
CA LEU A 38 -10.57 3.76 -0.49
C LEU A 38 -10.68 2.57 0.47
N PRO A 39 -11.89 2.19 0.92
CA PRO A 39 -12.08 1.01 1.77
C PRO A 39 -11.76 -0.29 1.03
N TRP A 40 -11.95 -0.30 -0.29
CA TRP A 40 -11.68 -1.43 -1.16
C TRP A 40 -11.10 -0.99 -2.50
N ILE A 41 -10.17 -1.80 -3.03
CA ILE A 41 -9.45 -1.55 -4.28
C ILE A 41 -9.33 -2.89 -5.02
N PRO A 42 -9.49 -2.91 -6.37
CA PRO A 42 -9.13 -4.07 -7.18
C PRO A 42 -7.59 -4.21 -7.25
N GLN A 43 -7.00 -4.78 -6.19
CA GLN A 43 -5.55 -4.77 -5.96
C GLN A 43 -4.76 -5.37 -7.12
N ASN A 44 -5.17 -6.55 -7.61
CA ASN A 44 -4.48 -7.23 -8.71
C ASN A 44 -4.45 -6.40 -10.00
N ASP A 45 -5.57 -5.75 -10.35
CA ASP A 45 -5.65 -4.89 -11.53
C ASP A 45 -4.81 -3.63 -11.36
N LEU A 46 -4.82 -3.05 -10.14
CA LEU A 46 -3.98 -1.90 -9.82
C LEU A 46 -2.50 -2.28 -9.92
N LEU A 47 -2.09 -3.46 -9.44
CA LEU A 47 -0.72 -3.95 -9.56
C LEU A 47 -0.32 -4.17 -11.03
N GLY A 48 -1.24 -4.65 -11.88
CA GLY A 48 -1.03 -4.78 -13.33
C GLY A 48 -1.05 -3.46 -14.10
N HIS A 49 -1.40 -2.34 -13.47
CA HIS A 49 -1.47 -1.05 -14.14
C HIS A 49 -0.07 -0.44 -14.34
N LYS A 50 0.22 0.06 -15.55
CA LYS A 50 1.55 0.61 -15.95
C LYS A 50 2.13 1.71 -15.05
N ASN A 51 1.27 2.42 -14.30
CA ASN A 51 1.66 3.49 -13.38
C ASN A 51 2.00 3.00 -11.97
N THR A 52 1.75 1.73 -11.64
CA THR A 52 2.12 1.16 -10.35
C THR A 52 3.62 0.90 -10.35
N LYS A 53 4.33 1.64 -9.50
CA LYS A 53 5.80 1.60 -9.41
C LYS A 53 6.32 0.94 -8.15
N LEU A 54 5.51 0.88 -7.10
CA LEU A 54 5.88 0.32 -5.80
C LEU A 54 4.61 -0.15 -5.08
N PHE A 55 4.68 -1.31 -4.43
CA PHE A 55 3.62 -1.81 -3.57
C PHE A 55 4.06 -1.80 -2.09
N ILE A 56 3.46 -0.93 -1.28
CA ILE A 56 3.65 -0.95 0.18
C ILE A 56 2.69 -1.99 0.74
N THR A 57 3.23 -3.06 1.32
CA THR A 57 2.45 -4.26 1.66
C THR A 57 2.71 -4.72 3.08
N HIS A 58 1.67 -5.24 3.72
CA HIS A 58 1.79 -5.98 4.98
C HIS A 58 2.45 -7.37 4.83
N CYS A 59 2.94 -7.73 3.64
CA CYS A 59 3.63 -9.01 3.38
C CYS A 59 2.75 -10.26 3.56
N GLY A 60 1.44 -10.14 3.35
CA GLY A 60 0.57 -11.30 3.18
C GLY A 60 0.88 -12.04 1.87
N ASN A 61 0.81 -13.38 1.89
CA ASN A 61 1.20 -14.22 0.73
C ASN A 61 0.48 -13.82 -0.57
N GLY A 62 -0.84 -13.62 -0.54
CA GLY A 62 -1.61 -13.29 -1.75
C GLY A 62 -1.11 -12.01 -2.43
N GLY A 63 -0.95 -10.93 -1.66
CA GLY A 63 -0.44 -9.67 -2.20
C GLY A 63 1.02 -9.77 -2.68
N GLN A 64 1.85 -10.60 -2.04
CA GLN A 64 3.22 -10.83 -2.53
C GLN A 64 3.23 -11.55 -3.88
N TYR A 65 2.40 -12.59 -4.06
CA TYR A 65 2.32 -13.31 -5.32
C TYR A 65 1.76 -12.43 -6.45
N GLU A 66 0.75 -11.62 -6.18
CA GLU A 66 0.22 -10.66 -7.16
C GLU A 66 1.30 -9.65 -7.59
N ALA A 67 2.03 -9.07 -6.63
CA ALA A 67 3.09 -8.12 -6.94
C ALA A 67 4.24 -8.76 -7.71
N LEU A 68 4.63 -9.99 -7.33
CA LEU A 68 5.63 -10.78 -8.05
C LEU A 68 5.19 -11.08 -9.49
N TYR A 69 3.94 -11.48 -9.69
CA TYR A 69 3.37 -11.78 -11.00
C TYR A 69 3.43 -10.56 -11.94
N HIS A 70 3.11 -9.37 -11.43
CA HIS A 70 3.15 -8.12 -12.20
C HIS A 70 4.54 -7.44 -12.22
N GLY A 71 5.54 -8.04 -11.57
CA GLY A 71 6.90 -7.47 -11.52
C GLY A 71 6.99 -6.14 -10.76
N VAL A 72 6.10 -5.90 -9.79
CA VAL A 72 6.06 -4.66 -9.00
C VAL A 72 6.94 -4.82 -7.76
N PRO A 73 7.94 -3.94 -7.54
CA PRO A 73 8.76 -4.00 -6.34
C PRO A 73 7.93 -3.71 -5.09
N MET A 74 8.31 -4.32 -3.96
CA MET A 74 7.58 -4.23 -2.70
C MET A 74 8.38 -3.51 -1.62
N LEU A 75 7.68 -2.66 -0.85
CA LEU A 75 8.16 -2.16 0.43
C LEU A 75 7.38 -2.87 1.55
N GLY A 76 8.05 -3.74 2.29
CA GLY A 76 7.43 -4.54 3.35
C GLY A 76 7.16 -3.73 4.62
N PHE A 77 5.93 -3.81 5.12
CA PHE A 77 5.48 -3.25 6.40
C PHE A 77 4.66 -4.31 7.16
N PRO A 78 5.30 -5.42 7.59
CA PRO A 78 4.61 -6.55 8.21
C PRO A 78 3.94 -6.14 9.52
N LEU A 79 2.71 -6.61 9.73
CA LEU A 79 1.91 -6.24 10.91
C LEU A 79 1.80 -7.36 11.93
N PHE A 80 1.66 -8.62 11.48
CA PHE A 80 1.38 -9.75 12.35
C PHE A 80 2.01 -11.08 11.88
N GLN A 81 2.34 -11.94 12.84
CA GLN A 81 2.59 -13.37 12.62
C GLN A 81 3.53 -13.68 11.44
N GLU A 82 3.07 -14.46 10.46
CA GLU A 82 3.84 -14.97 9.33
C GLU A 82 4.36 -13.87 8.39
N GLN A 83 3.75 -12.69 8.43
CA GLN A 83 4.13 -11.55 7.60
C GLN A 83 5.58 -11.13 7.84
N HIS A 84 6.07 -11.22 9.07
CA HIS A 84 7.46 -10.92 9.38
C HIS A 84 8.44 -11.91 8.72
N VAL A 85 8.04 -13.19 8.60
CA VAL A 85 8.84 -14.19 7.90
C VAL A 85 8.77 -13.96 6.41
N ASN A 86 7.59 -13.68 5.87
CA ASN A 86 7.37 -13.40 4.46
C ASN A 86 8.13 -12.14 3.99
N ALA A 87 8.29 -11.14 4.87
CA ALA A 87 9.03 -9.91 4.57
C ALA A 87 10.55 -10.10 4.43
N ARG A 88 11.09 -11.25 4.89
CA ARG A 88 12.52 -11.58 4.82
C ARG A 88 12.89 -12.49 3.64
N ARG A 89 11.93 -12.85 2.81
CA ARG A 89 12.17 -13.56 1.55
C ARG A 89 12.66 -12.59 0.49
#